data_AF-A0A843KUJ3-F1
#
_entry.id   AF-A0A843KUJ3-F1
#
_cell.length_a   1.000
_cell.length_b   1.000
_cell.length_c   1.000
_cell.angle_alpha   90.00
_cell.angle_beta   90.00
_cell.angle_gamma   90.00
#
_symmetry.space_group_name_H-M   'P 1'
#
loop_
_entity.id
_entity.type
_entity.pdbx_description
1 polymer ?
#
loop_
_entity_poly.entity_id
_entity_poly.type
_entity_poly.pdbx_seq_one_letter_code
_entity_poly.pdbx_strand_id
1 'polypeptide(L)'
;MAVVPVKIEKDGKWVVSKIDLQQDSMTIAEPVKKAIPFKSIIDLEERKSLLIMTVKGEPPVIYRIASVDKVLQAMKRLIIMACSAYRLMAYFMSPAVRGGVMVTNATWEKGAIAVLKTSIWFVSQNKQISVPLKEVTGMELTKREVQGKQVDVVKIDHMENKDVVTSYVLCPISTLKILINFLTDTTKDLETNAEDLDPLSAQVGMLIYSGMDSHAIENMLNISHKDLDKIYEKLLKIGLIEVVFVRKEVQLTPKGVRFITESVKPPSP
;
A
#
# COMPACT_ATOMS: atom_id res chain seq x y z
N MET A 1 14.11 -18.06 23.10
CA MET A 1 15.20 -17.38 22.36
C MET A 1 15.45 -18.16 21.09
N ALA A 2 15.48 -17.48 19.95
CA ALA A 2 15.74 -18.12 18.66
C ALA A 2 16.84 -17.32 17.95
N VAL A 3 17.95 -17.97 17.64
CA VAL A 3 19.01 -17.38 16.82
C VAL A 3 18.72 -17.69 15.36
N VAL A 4 18.52 -16.65 14.56
CA VAL A 4 18.07 -16.77 13.16
C VAL A 4 19.10 -16.17 12.21
N PRO A 5 19.37 -16.81 11.05
CA PRO A 5 20.27 -16.26 10.05
C PRO A 5 19.59 -15.13 9.27
N VAL A 6 20.33 -14.07 9.00
CA VAL A 6 19.85 -12.90 8.24
C VAL A 6 20.95 -12.33 7.36
N LYS A 7 20.55 -11.56 6.35
CA LYS A 7 21.41 -10.58 5.69
C LYS A 7 20.98 -9.19 6.12
N ILE A 8 21.94 -8.34 6.45
CA ILE A 8 21.68 -6.96 6.89
C ILE A 8 22.48 -6.02 6.00
N GLU A 9 21.89 -4.90 5.63
CA GLU A 9 22.62 -3.85 4.95
C GLU A 9 23.51 -3.09 5.94
N LYS A 10 24.80 -3.01 5.64
CA LYS A 10 25.79 -2.21 6.35
C LYS A 10 26.67 -1.50 5.32
N ASP A 11 26.74 -0.17 5.39
CA ASP A 11 27.56 0.67 4.51
C ASP A 11 27.31 0.40 3.00
N GLY A 12 26.03 0.24 2.63
CA GLY A 12 25.60 -0.05 1.26
C GLY A 12 25.89 -1.48 0.77
N LYS A 13 26.37 -2.37 1.65
CA LYS A 13 26.65 -3.78 1.33
C LYS A 13 25.82 -4.73 2.19
N TRP A 14 25.42 -5.85 1.59
CA TRP A 14 24.76 -6.92 2.32
C TRP A 14 25.78 -7.81 3.03
N VAL A 15 25.67 -7.90 4.35
CA VAL A 15 26.50 -8.76 5.18
C VAL A 15 25.66 -9.87 5.83
N VAL A 16 26.21 -11.07 5.89
CA VAL A 16 25.57 -12.19 6.61
C VAL A 16 25.78 -11.97 8.11
N SER A 17 24.71 -12.14 8.88
CA SER A 17 24.76 -12.08 10.34
C SER A 17 23.72 -13.02 10.95
N LYS A 18 23.62 -12.98 12.28
CA LYS A 18 22.61 -13.70 13.05
C LYS A 18 21.89 -12.71 13.97
N ILE A 19 20.60 -12.90 14.16
CA ILE A 19 19.81 -12.16 15.14
C ILE A 19 19.39 -13.12 16.24
N ASP A 20 19.71 -12.77 17.48
CA ASP A 20 19.09 -13.39 18.65
C ASP A 20 17.77 -12.67 18.95
N LEU A 21 16.66 -13.35 18.68
CA LEU A 21 15.31 -12.84 18.94
C LEU A 21 14.86 -13.19 20.36
N GLN A 22 14.57 -12.12 21.11
CA GLN A 22 14.03 -12.17 22.45
C GLN A 22 12.60 -11.60 22.44
N GLN A 23 11.92 -11.63 23.58
CA GLN A 23 10.51 -11.21 23.66
C GLN A 23 10.33 -9.72 23.41
N ASP A 24 11.21 -8.89 23.97
CA ASP A 24 11.09 -7.42 23.95
C ASP A 24 12.25 -6.72 23.23
N SER A 25 13.19 -7.49 22.68
CA SER A 25 14.39 -6.98 22.02
C SER A 25 14.95 -7.99 21.03
N MET A 26 15.92 -7.55 20.26
CA MET A 26 16.78 -8.42 19.47
C MET A 26 18.22 -7.95 19.52
N THR A 27 19.16 -8.89 19.37
CA THR A 27 20.58 -8.59 19.25
C THR A 27 21.09 -9.06 17.90
N ILE A 28 21.58 -8.12 17.11
CA ILE A 28 22.28 -8.40 15.86
C ILE A 28 23.74 -8.70 16.19
N ALA A 29 24.23 -9.87 15.78
CA ALA A 29 25.60 -10.29 15.94
C ALA A 29 26.59 -9.45 15.07
N GLU A 30 27.88 -9.76 15.16
CA GLU A 30 28.87 -9.22 14.23
C GLU A 30 28.43 -9.50 12.76
N PRO A 31 28.73 -8.59 11.82
CA PRO A 31 29.58 -7.40 11.95
C PRO A 31 28.84 -6.12 12.37
N VAL A 32 27.56 -6.19 12.75
CA VAL A 32 26.75 -5.02 13.14
C VAL A 32 26.80 -4.79 14.66
N LYS A 33 26.78 -5.87 15.45
CA LYS A 33 26.92 -5.88 16.91
C LYS A 33 26.04 -4.84 17.61
N LYS A 34 24.72 -5.00 17.50
CA LYS A 34 23.75 -4.04 18.03
C LYS A 34 22.59 -4.71 18.72
N ALA A 35 22.30 -4.30 19.95
CA ALA A 35 21.05 -4.61 20.62
C ALA A 35 19.99 -3.55 20.29
N ILE A 36 18.79 -4.00 19.95
CA ILE A 36 17.65 -3.16 19.56
C ILE A 36 16.45 -3.57 20.42
N PRO A 37 16.09 -2.77 21.44
CA PRO A 37 14.82 -2.94 22.15
C PRO A 37 13.65 -2.67 21.19
N PHE A 38 12.63 -3.51 21.16
CA PHE A 38 11.51 -3.31 20.23
C PHE A 38 10.77 -2.00 20.50
N LYS A 39 10.67 -1.57 21.77
CA LYS A 39 10.12 -0.26 22.15
C LYS A 39 10.83 0.94 21.52
N SER A 40 12.08 0.78 21.06
CA SER A 40 12.81 1.83 20.35
C SER A 40 12.49 1.89 18.85
N ILE A 41 11.82 0.88 18.30
CA ILE A 41 11.36 0.84 16.91
C ILE A 41 10.12 1.73 16.81
N ILE A 42 10.19 2.72 15.92
CA ILE A 42 9.13 3.69 15.65
C ILE A 42 8.42 3.45 14.32
N ASP A 43 9.01 2.63 13.43
CA ASP A 43 8.39 2.26 12.17
C ASP A 43 8.87 0.90 11.65
N LEU A 44 8.01 0.24 10.86
CA LEU A 44 8.25 -1.08 10.29
C LEU A 44 7.60 -1.19 8.91
N GLU A 45 8.40 -1.44 7.88
CA GLU A 45 7.91 -1.71 6.51
C GLU A 45 8.35 -3.10 6.04
N GLU A 46 7.54 -3.71 5.19
CA GLU A 46 7.85 -4.97 4.52
C GLU A 46 7.86 -4.80 2.99
N ARG A 47 8.87 -5.35 2.33
CA ARG A 47 9.00 -5.39 0.87
C ARG A 47 9.52 -6.75 0.42
N LYS A 48 8.63 -7.67 0.03
CA LYS A 48 9.00 -9.06 -0.29
C LYS A 48 9.78 -9.69 0.88
N SER A 49 10.99 -10.19 0.65
CA SER A 49 11.86 -10.78 1.66
C SER A 49 12.70 -9.76 2.45
N LEU A 50 12.28 -8.49 2.49
CA LEU A 50 12.98 -7.39 3.16
C LEU A 50 12.09 -6.78 4.24
N LEU A 51 12.63 -6.68 5.45
CA LEU A 51 12.06 -5.94 6.55
C LEU A 51 12.90 -4.68 6.79
N ILE A 52 12.25 -3.51 6.78
CA ILE A 52 12.89 -2.22 7.01
C ILE A 52 12.38 -1.70 8.35
N MET A 53 13.30 -1.46 9.29
CA MET A 53 12.97 -1.01 10.63
C MET A 53 13.58 0.34 10.89
N THR A 54 12.78 1.29 11.38
CA THR A 54 13.27 2.59 11.81
C THR A 54 13.33 2.63 13.33
N VAL A 55 14.52 2.85 13.86
CA VAL A 55 14.82 2.91 15.29
C VAL A 55 15.02 4.36 15.70
N LYS A 56 14.44 4.75 16.83
CA LYS A 56 14.57 6.09 17.43
C LYS A 56 16.06 6.45 17.61
N GLY A 57 16.42 7.66 17.22
CA GLY A 57 17.76 8.24 17.31
C GLY A 57 17.76 9.65 16.72
N GLU A 58 18.89 10.35 16.83
CA GLU A 58 19.11 11.67 16.22
C GLU A 58 20.36 11.61 15.32
N PRO A 59 20.20 11.40 14.00
CA PRO A 59 18.97 11.08 13.27
C PRO A 59 18.48 9.62 13.53
N PRO A 60 17.22 9.29 13.18
CA PRO A 60 16.72 7.91 13.26
C PRO A 60 17.58 6.93 12.44
N VAL A 61 17.76 5.72 12.95
CA VAL A 61 18.59 4.69 12.32
C VAL A 61 17.72 3.69 11.59
N ILE A 62 18.04 3.40 10.33
CA ILE A 62 17.30 2.45 9.49
C ILE A 62 18.09 1.15 9.39
N TYR A 63 17.44 0.03 9.72
CA TYR A 63 17.97 -1.32 9.52
C TYR A 63 17.19 -2.02 8.41
N ARG A 64 17.90 -2.48 7.38
CA ARG A 64 17.35 -3.28 6.28
C ARG A 64 17.78 -4.73 6.46
N ILE A 65 16.81 -5.61 6.71
CA ILE A 65 17.04 -7.00 7.10
C ILE A 65 16.33 -7.92 6.10
N ALA A 66 17.10 -8.75 5.41
CA ALA A 66 16.59 -9.78 4.53
C ALA A 66 16.72 -11.16 5.18
N SER A 67 15.67 -11.96 5.13
CA SER A 67 15.67 -13.35 5.60
C SER A 67 14.57 -14.15 4.90
N VAL A 68 14.44 -15.42 5.28
CA VAL A 68 13.34 -16.28 4.83
C VAL A 68 12.05 -15.92 5.55
N ASP A 69 10.91 -16.17 4.89
CA ASP A 69 9.59 -15.74 5.37
C ASP A 69 9.30 -16.14 6.80
N LYS A 70 9.62 -17.38 7.21
CA LYS A 70 9.38 -17.86 8.58
C LYS A 70 10.12 -17.01 9.63
N VAL A 71 11.32 -16.54 9.32
CA VAL A 71 12.11 -15.69 10.21
C VAL A 71 11.49 -14.28 10.24
N LEU A 72 11.19 -13.70 9.08
CA LEU A 72 10.58 -12.37 9.01
C LEU A 72 9.22 -12.34 9.72
N GLN A 73 8.40 -13.37 9.57
CA GLN A 73 7.11 -13.51 10.26
C GLN A 73 7.30 -13.57 11.78
N ALA A 74 8.31 -14.28 12.29
CA ALA A 74 8.59 -14.30 13.72
C ALA A 74 9.05 -12.92 14.23
N MET A 75 9.94 -12.24 13.48
CA MET A 75 10.43 -10.90 13.80
C MET A 75 9.30 -9.87 13.83
N LYS A 76 8.50 -9.80 12.75
CA LYS A 76 7.37 -8.88 12.62
C LYS A 76 6.39 -9.03 13.79
N ARG A 77 6.01 -10.26 14.13
CA ARG A 77 5.11 -10.52 15.25
C ARG A 77 5.65 -9.95 16.56
N LEU A 78 6.91 -10.23 16.89
CA LEU A 78 7.51 -9.75 18.14
C LEU A 78 7.64 -8.22 18.15
N ILE A 79 8.11 -7.63 17.05
CA ILE A 79 8.28 -6.18 16.91
C ILE A 79 6.92 -5.47 17.02
N ILE A 80 5.91 -5.90 16.24
CA ILE A 80 4.60 -5.24 16.21
C ILE A 80 3.90 -5.32 17.57
N MET A 81 4.16 -6.33 18.38
CA MET A 81 3.59 -6.43 19.73
C MET A 81 4.25 -5.48 20.74
N ALA A 82 5.49 -5.02 20.50
CA ALA A 82 6.29 -4.29 21.48
C ALA A 82 6.79 -2.91 21.02
N CYS A 83 6.68 -2.56 19.73
CA CYS A 83 7.15 -1.30 19.17
C CYS A 83 6.39 -0.08 19.68
N SER A 84 6.99 1.09 19.50
CA SER A 84 6.37 2.38 19.81
C SER A 84 5.35 2.72 18.72
N ALA A 85 4.11 2.27 18.93
CA ALA A 85 2.99 2.45 18.01
C ALA A 85 1.69 2.64 18.79
N TYR A 86 0.71 3.32 18.20
CA TYR A 86 -0.67 3.23 18.69
C TYR A 86 -1.16 1.80 18.44
N ARG A 87 -1.58 1.10 19.49
CA ARG A 87 -1.94 -0.31 19.40
C ARG A 87 -3.21 -0.60 20.17
N LEU A 88 -4.07 -1.40 19.57
CA LEU A 88 -5.25 -1.94 20.22
C LEU A 88 -5.44 -3.41 19.89
N MET A 89 -6.09 -4.13 20.80
CA MET A 89 -6.55 -5.50 20.56
C MET A 89 -7.99 -5.45 20.08
N ALA A 90 -8.25 -6.02 18.90
CA ALA A 90 -9.58 -6.02 18.28
C ALA A 90 -9.77 -7.29 17.44
N TYR A 91 -10.99 -7.43 16.94
CA TYR A 91 -11.24 -8.32 15.82
C TYR A 91 -10.99 -7.57 14.52
N PHE A 92 -10.34 -8.20 13.56
CA PHE A 92 -10.20 -7.66 12.21
C PHE A 92 -10.55 -8.72 11.17
N MET A 93 -10.97 -8.27 10.00
CA MET A 93 -11.17 -9.10 8.81
C MET A 93 -10.39 -8.46 7.67
N SER A 94 -9.32 -9.11 7.23
CA SER A 94 -8.46 -8.59 6.17
C SER A 94 -7.82 -9.75 5.37
N PRO A 95 -7.87 -9.71 4.03
CA PRO A 95 -8.79 -8.90 3.23
C PRO A 95 -10.25 -9.37 3.40
N ALA A 96 -11.20 -8.45 3.41
CA ALA A 96 -12.64 -8.73 3.41
C ALA A 96 -13.24 -8.66 1.99
N VAL A 97 -12.79 -7.67 1.21
CA VAL A 97 -13.17 -7.46 -0.19
C VAL A 97 -11.88 -7.24 -0.98
N ARG A 98 -11.82 -7.75 -2.21
CA ARG A 98 -10.75 -7.45 -3.17
C ARG A 98 -11.37 -7.23 -4.54
N GLY A 99 -11.06 -6.10 -5.18
CA GLY A 99 -11.58 -5.77 -6.52
C GLY A 99 -13.12 -5.72 -6.56
N GLY A 100 -13.76 -5.32 -5.47
CA GLY A 100 -15.22 -5.28 -5.34
C GLY A 100 -15.90 -6.63 -5.02
N VAL A 101 -15.16 -7.74 -4.97
CA VAL A 101 -15.69 -9.07 -4.66
C VAL A 101 -15.35 -9.47 -3.23
N MET A 102 -16.33 -10.01 -2.50
CA MET A 102 -16.08 -10.55 -1.15
C MET A 102 -15.12 -11.74 -1.22
N VAL A 103 -14.11 -11.74 -0.35
CA VAL A 103 -13.12 -12.82 -0.30
C VAL A 103 -13.78 -14.08 0.25
N THR A 104 -13.61 -15.20 -0.47
CA THR A 104 -14.10 -16.51 -0.04
C THR A 104 -13.46 -16.89 1.30
N ASN A 105 -14.29 -17.22 2.30
CA ASN A 105 -13.86 -17.55 3.67
C ASN A 105 -13.19 -16.39 4.44
N ALA A 106 -13.54 -15.14 4.13
CA ALA A 106 -13.19 -14.01 4.98
C ALA A 106 -13.72 -14.24 6.41
N THR A 107 -12.82 -14.24 7.39
CA THR A 107 -13.11 -14.55 8.79
C THR A 107 -12.61 -13.45 9.70
N TRP A 108 -13.33 -13.25 10.80
CA TRP A 108 -12.90 -12.37 11.87
C TRP A 108 -11.80 -13.02 12.68
N GLU A 109 -10.69 -12.32 12.85
CA GLU A 109 -9.55 -12.76 13.64
C GLU A 109 -9.29 -11.80 14.79
N LYS A 110 -9.11 -12.37 15.98
CA LYS A 110 -8.67 -11.59 17.14
C LYS A 110 -7.16 -11.36 17.04
N GLY A 111 -6.74 -10.11 17.13
CA GLY A 111 -5.33 -9.76 17.05
C GLY A 111 -5.04 -8.32 17.43
N ALA A 112 -3.79 -7.92 17.22
CA ALA A 112 -3.31 -6.57 17.42
C ALA A 112 -3.46 -5.77 16.13
N ILE A 113 -3.93 -4.54 16.27
CA ILE A 113 -3.90 -3.51 15.23
C ILE A 113 -2.90 -2.47 15.71
N ALA A 114 -1.81 -2.31 14.98
CA ALA A 114 -0.76 -1.35 15.30
C ALA A 114 -0.65 -0.32 14.18
N VAL A 115 -0.80 0.95 14.52
CA VAL A 115 -0.58 2.06 13.59
C VAL A 115 0.79 2.64 13.88
N LEU A 116 1.70 2.45 12.93
CA LEU A 116 3.05 3.02 12.91
C LEU A 116 3.08 4.27 12.04
N LYS A 117 4.27 4.87 11.90
CA LYS A 117 4.45 6.11 11.16
C LYS A 117 4.06 6.00 9.68
N THR A 118 4.33 4.87 9.03
CA THR A 118 4.07 4.71 7.59
C THR A 118 3.11 3.57 7.25
N SER A 119 2.65 2.79 8.23
CA SER A 119 1.84 1.60 7.98
C SER A 119 0.90 1.23 9.13
N ILE A 120 -0.21 0.58 8.78
CA ILE A 120 -1.12 -0.11 9.68
C ILE A 120 -0.83 -1.61 9.60
N TRP A 121 -0.65 -2.24 10.74
CA TRP A 121 -0.40 -3.67 10.84
C TRP A 121 -1.57 -4.38 11.52
N PHE A 122 -2.07 -5.44 10.86
CA PHE A 122 -3.00 -6.40 11.44
C PHE A 122 -2.25 -7.69 11.74
N VAL A 123 -2.12 -8.03 13.02
CA VAL A 123 -1.33 -9.18 13.46
C VAL A 123 -2.17 -10.09 14.36
N SER A 124 -2.36 -11.33 13.91
CA SER A 124 -2.95 -12.42 14.67
C SER A 124 -1.97 -13.60 14.80
N GLN A 125 -2.44 -14.71 15.36
CA GLN A 125 -1.69 -15.96 15.37
C GLN A 125 -1.45 -16.52 13.97
N ASN A 126 -2.33 -16.22 13.01
CA ASN A 126 -2.33 -16.84 11.69
C ASN A 126 -2.05 -15.84 10.55
N LYS A 127 -2.26 -14.54 10.77
CA LYS A 127 -2.09 -13.50 9.75
C LYS A 127 -1.22 -12.35 10.24
N GLN A 128 -0.43 -11.80 9.32
CA GLN A 128 0.32 -10.57 9.49
C GLN A 128 0.20 -9.79 8.19
N ILE A 129 -0.56 -8.70 8.23
CA ILE A 129 -0.90 -7.88 7.06
C ILE A 129 -0.40 -6.47 7.34
N SER A 130 0.31 -5.91 6.37
CA SER A 130 0.80 -4.54 6.39
C SER A 130 0.04 -3.74 5.34
N VAL A 131 -0.60 -2.66 5.77
CA VAL A 131 -1.24 -1.68 4.90
C VAL A 131 -0.45 -0.38 4.99
N PRO A 132 0.35 -0.01 3.98
CA PRO A 132 1.04 1.27 3.99
C PRO A 132 0.02 2.42 4.00
N LEU A 133 0.25 3.43 4.84
CA LEU A 133 -0.67 4.56 4.98
C LEU A 133 -0.84 5.34 3.67
N LYS A 134 0.22 5.44 2.87
CA LYS A 134 0.19 6.05 1.53
C LYS A 134 -0.72 5.33 0.52
N GLU A 135 -1.06 4.08 0.78
CA GLU A 135 -1.95 3.29 -0.09
C GLU A 135 -3.40 3.32 0.41
N VAL A 136 -3.68 3.93 1.57
CA VAL A 136 -5.03 4.02 2.12
C VAL A 136 -5.85 4.99 1.25
N THR A 137 -6.96 4.52 0.72
CA THR A 137 -7.85 5.28 -0.17
C THR A 137 -9.12 5.75 0.52
N GLY A 138 -9.49 5.14 1.64
CA GLY A 138 -10.69 5.51 2.36
C GLY A 138 -10.77 4.88 3.74
N MET A 139 -11.33 5.63 4.70
CA MET A 139 -11.58 5.18 6.06
C MET A 139 -12.94 5.67 6.51
N GLU A 140 -13.83 4.76 6.90
CA GLU A 140 -15.18 5.11 7.32
C GLU A 140 -15.67 4.24 8.48
N LEU A 141 -16.50 4.83 9.34
CA LEU A 141 -17.30 4.07 10.30
C LEU A 141 -18.56 3.58 9.58
N THR A 142 -18.75 2.27 9.52
CA THR A 142 -19.90 1.65 8.85
C THR A 142 -20.47 0.51 9.69
N LYS A 143 -21.58 -0.08 9.27
CA LYS A 143 -22.20 -1.22 9.95
C LYS A 143 -21.98 -2.49 9.15
N ARG A 144 -21.70 -3.59 9.86
CA ARG A 144 -21.63 -4.94 9.29
C ARG A 144 -22.45 -5.90 10.12
N GLU A 145 -23.03 -6.89 9.44
CA GLU A 145 -23.68 -7.99 10.12
C GLU A 145 -22.62 -8.96 10.66
N VAL A 146 -22.63 -9.16 11.97
CA VAL A 146 -21.78 -10.14 12.66
C VAL A 146 -22.69 -10.97 13.56
N GLN A 147 -22.75 -12.27 13.30
CA GLN A 147 -23.60 -13.22 14.04
C GLN A 147 -25.08 -12.77 14.13
N GLY A 148 -25.63 -12.25 13.03
CA GLY A 148 -27.03 -11.80 12.94
C GLY A 148 -27.32 -10.45 13.62
N LYS A 149 -26.29 -9.71 14.05
CA LYS A 149 -26.43 -8.36 14.61
C LYS A 149 -25.67 -7.34 13.77
N GLN A 150 -26.28 -6.18 13.56
CA GLN A 150 -25.59 -5.03 12.97
C GLN A 150 -24.68 -4.40 14.01
N VAL A 151 -23.38 -4.41 13.75
CA VAL A 151 -22.35 -3.85 14.63
C VAL A 151 -21.54 -2.80 13.89
N ASP A 152 -21.11 -1.76 14.60
CA ASP A 152 -20.23 -0.74 14.05
C ASP A 152 -18.82 -1.32 13.83
N VAL A 153 -18.24 -1.00 12.69
CA VAL A 153 -16.88 -1.37 12.28
C VAL A 153 -16.19 -0.18 11.63
N VAL A 154 -14.87 -0.11 11.73
CA VAL A 154 -14.07 0.77 10.89
C VAL A 154 -13.68 0.00 9.64
N LYS A 155 -14.04 0.54 8.48
CA LYS A 155 -13.62 0.08 7.16
C LYS A 155 -12.37 0.83 6.75
N ILE A 156 -11.37 0.12 6.27
CA ILE A 156 -10.12 0.67 5.72
C ILE A 156 -9.96 0.10 4.32
N ASP A 157 -10.05 0.97 3.32
CA ASP A 157 -9.80 0.66 1.92
C ASP A 157 -8.36 1.07 1.58
N HIS A 158 -7.65 0.22 0.85
CA HIS A 158 -6.31 0.53 0.37
C HIS A 158 -6.03 -0.11 -0.99
N MET A 159 -5.08 0.45 -1.72
CA MET A 159 -4.58 -0.13 -2.96
C MET A 159 -3.59 -1.27 -2.68
N GLU A 160 -3.84 -2.42 -3.30
CA GLU A 160 -2.91 -3.56 -3.30
C GLU A 160 -2.90 -4.18 -4.70
N ASN A 161 -1.73 -4.19 -5.36
CA ASN A 161 -1.58 -4.78 -6.71
C ASN A 161 -2.62 -4.29 -7.75
N LYS A 162 -2.98 -3.00 -7.70
CA LYS A 162 -4.01 -2.32 -8.51
C LYS A 162 -5.46 -2.58 -8.13
N ASP A 163 -5.73 -3.46 -7.17
CA ASP A 163 -7.07 -3.69 -6.65
C ASP A 163 -7.30 -2.84 -5.39
N VAL A 164 -8.53 -2.38 -5.20
CA VAL A 164 -8.97 -1.89 -3.88
C VAL A 164 -9.25 -3.09 -2.99
N VAL A 165 -8.59 -3.11 -1.84
CA VAL A 165 -8.75 -4.12 -0.79
C VAL A 165 -9.34 -3.47 0.45
N THR A 166 -10.45 -4.05 0.91
CA THR A 166 -11.15 -3.59 2.11
C THR A 166 -10.77 -4.46 3.30
N SER A 167 -10.47 -3.81 4.43
CA SER A 167 -10.31 -4.44 5.73
C SER A 167 -11.34 -3.88 6.72
N TYR A 168 -11.83 -4.71 7.63
CA TYR A 168 -12.71 -4.28 8.72
C TYR A 168 -12.05 -4.44 10.08
N VAL A 169 -12.33 -3.49 10.98
CA VAL A 169 -11.95 -3.51 12.39
C VAL A 169 -13.20 -3.44 13.24
N LEU A 170 -13.32 -4.39 14.18
CA LEU A 170 -14.43 -4.50 15.10
C LEU A 170 -13.92 -4.41 16.55
N CYS A 171 -14.33 -3.36 17.24
CA CYS A 171 -14.12 -3.14 18.67
C CYS A 171 -15.20 -2.18 19.21
N PRO A 172 -15.26 -1.90 20.53
CA PRO A 172 -16.25 -0.96 21.08
C PRO A 172 -16.22 0.40 20.36
N ILE A 173 -17.40 0.99 20.16
CA ILE A 173 -17.55 2.21 19.33
C ILE A 173 -16.69 3.39 19.80
N SER A 174 -16.43 3.54 21.11
CA SER A 174 -15.52 4.55 21.64
C SER A 174 -14.10 4.35 21.12
N THR A 175 -13.62 3.10 21.07
CA THR A 175 -12.30 2.74 20.55
C THR A 175 -12.23 2.89 19.03
N LEU A 176 -13.30 2.55 18.30
CA LEU A 176 -13.37 2.79 16.85
C LEU A 176 -13.25 4.28 16.51
N LYS A 177 -13.92 5.15 17.29
CA LYS A 177 -13.81 6.60 17.13
C LYS A 177 -12.40 7.12 17.40
N ILE A 178 -11.69 6.57 18.38
CA ILE A 178 -10.28 6.93 18.63
C ILE A 178 -9.39 6.47 17.47
N LEU A 179 -9.59 5.23 17.00
CA LEU A 179 -8.83 4.68 15.89
C LEU A 179 -9.01 5.52 14.62
N ILE A 180 -10.25 5.82 14.22
CA ILE A 180 -10.51 6.59 12.99
C ILE A 180 -9.91 7.99 13.09
N ASN A 181 -10.06 8.67 14.23
CA ASN A 181 -9.46 10.00 14.44
C ASN A 181 -7.93 9.95 14.35
N PHE A 182 -7.31 8.95 14.99
CA PHE A 182 -5.86 8.78 14.93
C PHE A 182 -5.37 8.50 13.50
N LEU A 183 -6.08 7.64 12.78
CA LEU A 183 -5.76 7.34 11.39
C LEU A 183 -5.92 8.57 10.50
N THR A 184 -7.04 9.28 10.60
CA THR A 184 -7.27 10.55 9.89
C THR A 184 -6.14 11.55 10.19
N ASP A 185 -5.78 11.74 11.46
CA ASP A 185 -4.67 12.62 11.84
C ASP A 185 -3.33 12.19 11.22
N THR A 186 -3.08 10.89 11.11
CA THR A 186 -1.85 10.34 10.53
C THR A 186 -1.84 10.40 9.00
N THR A 187 -3.02 10.40 8.35
CA THR A 187 -3.15 10.51 6.89
C THR A 187 -3.39 11.92 6.38
N LYS A 188 -3.54 12.92 7.26
CA LYS A 188 -3.77 14.34 6.86
C LYS A 188 -2.77 14.86 5.84
N ASP A 189 -1.48 14.55 6.01
CA ASP A 189 -0.43 14.98 5.09
C ASP A 189 -0.50 14.28 3.70
N LEU A 190 -1.31 13.23 3.59
CA LEU A 190 -1.56 12.47 2.36
C LEU A 190 -2.86 12.89 1.66
N GLU A 191 -3.74 13.63 2.34
CA GLU A 191 -4.99 14.10 1.76
C GLU A 191 -4.68 15.17 0.70
N THR A 192 -5.02 14.87 -0.55
CA THR A 192 -5.03 15.87 -1.62
C THR A 192 -6.30 16.70 -1.46
N ASN A 193 -6.19 18.03 -1.48
CA ASN A 193 -7.34 18.91 -1.28
C ASN A 193 -8.42 18.59 -2.32
N ALA A 194 -9.60 18.18 -1.87
CA ALA A 194 -10.74 17.88 -2.73
C ALA A 194 -11.19 19.08 -3.58
N GLU A 195 -10.80 20.30 -3.17
CA GLU A 195 -11.05 21.55 -3.89
C GLU A 195 -10.30 21.65 -5.23
N ASP A 196 -9.26 20.84 -5.45
CA ASP A 196 -8.46 20.88 -6.68
C ASP A 196 -9.12 20.14 -7.86
N LEU A 197 -10.16 19.33 -7.61
CA LEU A 197 -10.81 18.48 -8.61
C LEU A 197 -12.16 19.03 -9.06
N ASP A 198 -12.25 19.45 -10.33
CA ASP A 198 -13.54 19.81 -10.92
C ASP A 198 -14.37 18.55 -11.23
N PRO A 199 -15.71 18.67 -11.37
CA PRO A 199 -16.59 17.51 -11.58
C PRO A 199 -16.24 16.64 -12.79
N LEU A 200 -15.71 17.24 -13.87
CA LEU A 200 -15.32 16.50 -15.07
C LEU A 200 -14.05 15.69 -14.81
N SER A 201 -13.04 16.28 -14.17
CA SER A 201 -11.83 15.56 -13.74
C SER A 201 -12.15 14.39 -12.80
N ALA A 202 -13.11 14.57 -11.88
CA ALA A 202 -13.59 13.50 -11.00
C ALA A 202 -14.24 12.34 -11.78
N GLN A 203 -15.07 12.65 -12.78
CA GLN A 203 -15.67 11.64 -13.66
C GLN A 203 -14.59 10.88 -14.45
N VAL A 204 -13.61 11.58 -15.03
CA VAL A 204 -12.47 10.94 -15.71
C VAL A 204 -11.74 9.98 -14.76
N GLY A 205 -11.45 10.39 -13.53
CA GLY A 205 -10.85 9.52 -12.51
C GLY A 205 -11.66 8.24 -12.24
N MET A 206 -12.99 8.36 -12.14
CA MET A 206 -13.89 7.22 -11.95
C MET A 206 -13.90 6.25 -13.15
N LEU A 207 -13.81 6.77 -14.38
CA LEU A 207 -13.75 5.93 -15.58
C LEU A 207 -12.40 5.20 -15.68
N ILE A 208 -11.30 5.86 -15.32
CA ILE A 208 -9.97 5.22 -15.20
C ILE A 208 -10.02 4.10 -14.14
N TYR A 209 -10.62 4.37 -12.98
CA TYR A 209 -10.79 3.37 -11.92
C TYR A 209 -11.57 2.14 -12.39
N SER A 210 -12.52 2.35 -13.31
CA SER A 210 -13.30 1.27 -13.92
C SER A 210 -12.55 0.49 -15.02
N GLY A 211 -11.30 0.87 -15.31
CA GLY A 211 -10.44 0.20 -16.29
C GLY A 211 -10.72 0.58 -17.75
N MET A 212 -11.44 1.68 -18.02
CA MET A 212 -11.68 2.14 -19.39
C MET A 212 -10.43 2.76 -20.02
N ASP A 213 -10.25 2.52 -21.32
CA ASP A 213 -9.19 3.16 -22.11
C ASP A 213 -9.57 4.60 -22.51
N SER A 214 -8.57 5.38 -22.94
CA SER A 214 -8.74 6.80 -23.27
C SER A 214 -9.78 7.04 -24.36
N HIS A 215 -9.88 6.16 -25.37
CA HIS A 215 -10.85 6.33 -26.44
C HIS A 215 -12.29 6.06 -25.97
N ALA A 216 -12.48 5.07 -25.10
CA ALA A 216 -13.77 4.84 -24.45
C ALA A 216 -14.19 6.03 -23.58
N ILE A 217 -13.25 6.64 -22.85
CA ILE A 217 -13.49 7.82 -22.02
C ILE A 217 -13.88 9.04 -22.87
N GLU A 218 -13.15 9.32 -23.96
CA GLU A 218 -13.46 10.39 -24.91
C GLU A 218 -14.91 10.28 -25.42
N ASN A 219 -15.29 9.09 -25.87
CA ASN A 219 -16.63 8.84 -26.41
C ASN A 219 -17.72 8.96 -25.33
N MET A 220 -17.48 8.46 -24.12
CA MET A 220 -18.47 8.45 -23.04
C MET A 220 -18.74 9.85 -22.47
N LEU A 221 -17.69 10.66 -22.35
CA LEU A 221 -17.80 12.04 -21.86
C LEU A 221 -18.01 13.06 -22.99
N ASN A 222 -17.98 12.61 -24.25
CA ASN A 222 -18.07 13.45 -25.45
C ASN A 222 -17.05 14.60 -25.43
N ILE A 223 -15.80 14.28 -25.09
CA ILE A 223 -14.67 15.23 -25.01
C ILE A 223 -13.60 14.89 -26.04
N SER A 224 -12.83 15.89 -26.46
CA SER A 224 -11.73 15.68 -27.39
C SER A 224 -10.50 15.08 -26.69
N HIS A 225 -9.65 14.37 -27.45
CA HIS A 225 -8.34 13.90 -26.96
C HIS A 225 -7.52 15.00 -26.30
N LYS A 226 -7.53 16.22 -26.87
CA LYS A 226 -6.78 17.36 -26.31
C LYS A 226 -7.32 17.81 -24.94
N ASP A 227 -8.62 17.67 -24.71
CA ASP A 227 -9.22 18.05 -23.44
C ASP A 227 -9.03 16.95 -22.40
N LEU A 228 -9.11 15.68 -22.81
CA LEU A 228 -8.73 14.55 -21.96
C LEU A 228 -7.26 14.61 -21.54
N ASP A 229 -6.34 14.95 -22.45
CA ASP A 229 -4.92 15.15 -22.14
C ASP A 229 -4.71 16.25 -21.08
N LYS A 230 -5.41 17.39 -21.19
CA LYS A 230 -5.32 18.46 -20.18
C LYS A 230 -5.79 17.98 -18.81
N ILE A 231 -6.83 17.15 -18.78
CA ILE A 231 -7.32 16.55 -17.53
C ILE A 231 -6.25 15.60 -16.99
N TYR A 232 -5.65 14.74 -17.81
CA TYR A 232 -4.55 13.88 -17.38
C TYR A 232 -3.37 14.67 -16.83
N GLU A 233 -2.92 15.73 -17.51
CA GLU A 233 -1.86 16.62 -17.03
C GLU A 233 -2.22 17.26 -15.68
N LYS A 234 -3.46 17.71 -15.51
CA LYS A 234 -3.95 18.25 -14.23
C LYS A 234 -3.88 17.19 -13.13
N LEU A 235 -4.42 15.99 -13.38
CA LEU A 235 -4.44 14.87 -12.43
C LEU A 235 -3.02 14.38 -12.08
N LEU A 236 -2.12 14.34 -13.05
CA LEU A 236 -0.70 14.02 -12.86
C LEU A 236 -0.01 15.04 -11.95
N LYS A 237 -0.27 16.34 -12.20
CA LYS A 237 0.34 17.43 -11.43
C LYS A 237 -0.03 17.40 -9.94
N ILE A 238 -1.24 16.96 -9.62
CA ILE A 238 -1.71 16.79 -8.23
C ILE A 238 -1.45 15.37 -7.68
N GLY A 239 -0.80 14.50 -8.47
CA GLY A 239 -0.38 13.17 -8.02
C GLY A 239 -1.50 12.13 -7.91
N LEU A 240 -2.67 12.34 -8.53
CA LEU A 240 -3.80 11.40 -8.46
C LEU A 240 -3.69 10.23 -9.45
N ILE A 241 -2.89 10.37 -10.50
CA ILE A 241 -2.66 9.31 -11.50
C ILE A 241 -1.16 9.21 -11.82
N GLU A 242 -0.75 8.10 -12.43
CA GLU A 242 0.61 7.87 -12.92
C GLU A 242 0.60 7.45 -14.40
N VAL A 243 1.66 7.77 -15.12
CA VAL A 243 1.81 7.36 -16.53
C VAL A 243 2.25 5.90 -16.59
N VAL A 244 1.37 5.02 -17.08
CA VAL A 244 1.68 3.60 -17.25
C VAL A 244 2.47 3.33 -18.54
N PHE A 245 2.12 4.00 -19.64
CA PHE A 245 2.83 3.95 -20.93
C PHE A 245 2.40 5.13 -21.82
N VAL A 246 3.18 5.45 -22.86
CA VAL A 246 2.88 6.54 -23.82
C VAL A 246 2.62 5.97 -25.20
N ARG A 247 1.43 6.22 -25.76
CA ARG A 247 1.07 5.86 -27.14
C ARG A 247 1.45 6.98 -28.10
N LYS A 248 2.09 6.65 -29.22
CA LYS A 248 2.47 7.63 -30.26
C LYS A 248 1.55 7.49 -31.47
N GLU A 249 0.87 8.57 -31.82
CA GLU A 249 0.27 8.71 -33.15
C GLU A 249 1.34 9.16 -34.14
N VAL A 250 1.38 8.53 -35.32
CA VAL A 250 2.39 8.79 -36.34
C VAL A 250 1.74 9.02 -37.69
N GLN A 251 2.33 9.90 -38.47
CA GLN A 251 1.99 10.11 -39.87
C GLN A 251 3.21 9.87 -40.73
N LEU A 252 2.99 9.31 -41.93
CA LEU A 252 4.05 9.17 -42.91
C LEU A 252 4.56 10.53 -43.35
N THR A 253 5.88 10.67 -43.43
CA THR A 253 6.50 11.81 -44.11
C THR A 253 6.28 11.68 -45.63
N PRO A 254 6.41 12.77 -46.41
CA PRO A 254 6.38 12.68 -47.88
C PRO A 254 7.36 11.64 -48.44
N LYS A 255 8.54 11.50 -47.81
CA LYS A 255 9.51 10.45 -48.14
C LYS A 255 8.96 9.04 -47.87
N GLY A 256 8.31 8.84 -46.72
CA GLY A 256 7.67 7.57 -46.36
C GLY A 256 6.53 7.19 -47.30
N VAL A 257 5.70 8.16 -47.68
CA VAL A 257 4.62 7.95 -48.67
C VAL A 257 5.19 7.50 -50.01
N ARG A 258 6.22 8.19 -50.52
CA ARG A 258 6.88 7.81 -51.79
C ARG A 258 7.41 6.38 -51.75
N PHE A 259 8.14 6.05 -50.69
CA PHE A 259 8.76 4.74 -50.53
C PHE A 259 7.71 3.60 -50.45
N ILE A 260 6.65 3.78 -49.66
CA ILE A 260 5.57 2.78 -49.56
C ILE A 260 4.84 2.65 -50.91
N THR A 261 4.55 3.77 -51.58
CA THR A 261 3.87 3.75 -52.88
C THR A 261 4.68 3.00 -53.94
N GLU A 262 6.00 3.08 -53.92
CA GLU A 262 6.87 2.29 -54.80
C GLU A 262 6.93 0.82 -54.40
N SER A 263 6.95 0.53 -53.10
CA SER A 263 7.08 -0.82 -52.56
C SER A 263 5.81 -1.67 -52.65
N VAL A 264 4.63 -1.03 -52.72
CA VAL A 264 3.32 -1.71 -52.79
C VAL A 264 2.83 -1.86 -54.24
N LYS A 265 3.59 -1.37 -55.24
CA LYS A 265 3.28 -1.66 -56.65
C LYS A 265 3.41 -3.17 -56.89
N PRO A 266 2.39 -3.83 -57.45
CA PRO A 266 2.51 -5.25 -57.81
C PRO A 266 3.67 -5.43 -58.79
N PRO A 267 4.38 -6.57 -58.77
CA PRO A 267 5.41 -6.86 -59.75
C PRO A 267 4.80 -6.72 -61.14
N SER A 268 5.46 -5.94 -61.99
CA SER A 268 5.05 -5.78 -63.39
C SER A 268 5.14 -7.16 -64.06
N PRO A 269 4.13 -7.56 -64.86
CA PRO A 269 4.15 -8.83 -65.57
C PRO A 269 5.32 -8.94 -66.55
#